data_AF-A0A524C4A7-F1
#
_entry.id   AF-A0A524C4A7-F1
#
_cell.length_a   1.000
_cell.length_b   1.000
_cell.length_c   1.000
_cell.angle_alpha   90.00
_cell.angle_beta   90.00
_cell.angle_gamma   90.00
#
_symmetry.space_group_name_H-M   'P 1'
#
loop_
_entity.id
_entity.type
_entity.pdbx_description
1 polymer ?
#
loop_
_entity_poly.entity_id
_entity_poly.type
_entity_poly.pdbx_seq_one_letter_code
_entity_poly.pdbx_strand_id
1 'polypeptide(L)'
;MNENRKKITPYEYMEYFMTETANLVSMGGDGKINVMALLWKTIGQLWMIPTITVAIAPSRYTFELLTKGVPEFTLNIPSPKTASSISVTGSLSGRDTDKVERAGLELIEG
;
A
#
# COMPACT_ATOMS: atom_id res chain seq x y z
N MET A 1 4.88 18.87 -2.35
CA MET A 1 3.48 18.39 -2.42
C MET A 1 2.91 18.74 -3.79
N ASN A 2 2.47 17.76 -4.59
CA ASN A 2 1.78 18.04 -5.86
C ASN A 2 0.54 18.92 -5.61
N GLU A 3 0.27 19.86 -6.52
CA GLU A 3 -0.79 20.88 -6.40
C GLU A 3 -2.22 20.31 -6.25
N ASN A 4 -2.39 19.00 -6.45
CA ASN A 4 -3.68 18.31 -6.47
C ASN A 4 -3.96 17.41 -5.25
N ARG A 5 -3.25 17.55 -4.12
CA ARG A 5 -3.54 16.76 -2.90
C ARG A 5 -4.61 17.44 -2.04
N LYS A 6 -5.77 16.79 -1.88
CA LYS A 6 -6.79 17.17 -0.90
C LYS A 6 -6.59 16.39 0.40
N LYS A 7 -6.45 17.07 1.54
CA LYS A 7 -6.49 16.41 2.85
C LYS A 7 -7.92 15.96 3.14
N ILE A 8 -8.08 14.70 3.53
CA ILE A 8 -9.36 14.08 3.85
C ILE A 8 -9.33 13.58 5.30
N THR A 9 -10.50 13.37 5.90
CA THR A 9 -10.58 12.67 7.18
C THR A 9 -10.47 11.15 6.98
N PRO A 10 -10.08 10.37 8.01
CA PRO A 10 -9.98 8.91 7.89
C PRO A 10 -11.29 8.20 7.47
N TYR A 11 -12.44 8.85 7.68
CA TYR A 11 -13.76 8.25 7.44
C TYR A 11 -14.47 8.77 6.18
N GLU A 12 -13.93 9.79 5.51
CA GLU A 12 -14.57 10.45 4.35
C GLU A 12 -14.81 9.48 3.17
N TYR A 13 -13.98 8.45 3.04
CA TYR A 13 -14.07 7.43 1.98
C TYR A 13 -14.03 6.00 2.53
N MET A 14 -14.55 5.79 3.74
CA MET A 14 -14.42 4.51 4.43
C MET A 14 -14.99 3.33 3.63
N GLU A 15 -16.20 3.45 3.08
CA GLU A 15 -16.81 2.37 2.30
C GLU A 15 -15.93 1.96 1.12
N TYR A 16 -15.52 2.94 0.32
CA TYR A 16 -14.64 2.72 -0.83
C TYR A 16 -13.29 2.12 -0.41
N PHE A 17 -12.70 2.61 0.68
CA PHE A 17 -11.48 2.03 1.22
C PHE A 17 -11.68 0.57 1.62
N MET A 18 -12.80 0.20 2.24
CA MET A 18 -13.04 -1.17 2.70
C MET A 18 -13.26 -2.16 1.55
N THR A 19 -13.89 -1.72 0.45
CA THR A 19 -14.24 -2.61 -0.68
C THR A 19 -13.12 -2.77 -1.70
N GLU A 20 -12.31 -1.73 -1.93
CA GLU A 20 -11.31 -1.74 -3.00
C GLU A 20 -9.99 -2.39 -2.61
N THR A 21 -9.31 -3.02 -3.56
CA THR A 21 -7.94 -3.51 -3.30
C THR A 21 -6.96 -2.34 -3.33
N ALA A 22 -6.14 -2.20 -2.29
CA ALA A 22 -5.11 -1.16 -2.20
C ALA A 22 -3.77 -1.66 -2.75
N ASN A 23 -2.92 -0.74 -3.18
CA ASN A 23 -1.47 -0.95 -3.26
C ASN A 23 -0.84 -0.51 -1.93
N LEU A 24 -0.30 -1.47 -1.18
CA LEU A 24 0.55 -1.22 -0.02
C LEU A 24 1.99 -1.03 -0.50
N VAL A 25 2.57 0.15 -0.21
CA VAL A 25 3.95 0.47 -0.53
C VAL A 25 4.79 0.41 0.75
N SER A 26 5.92 -0.28 0.66
CA SER A 26 6.84 -0.57 1.77
C SER A 26 8.28 -0.40 1.30
N MET A 27 9.21 -0.19 2.23
CA MET A 27 10.62 0.03 1.93
C MET A 27 11.52 -0.86 2.78
N GLY A 28 12.57 -1.42 2.18
CA GLY A 28 13.64 -2.12 2.88
C GLY A 28 14.60 -1.16 3.57
N GLY A 29 15.40 -1.69 4.51
CA GLY A 29 16.44 -0.90 5.18
C GLY A 29 17.58 -0.45 4.23
N ASP A 30 17.66 -1.06 3.04
CA ASP A 30 18.54 -0.69 1.93
C ASP A 30 17.93 0.40 1.02
N GLY A 31 16.73 0.89 1.34
CA GLY A 31 15.99 1.86 0.54
C GLY A 31 15.22 1.25 -0.64
N LYS A 32 15.23 -0.08 -0.83
CA LYS A 32 14.49 -0.72 -1.92
C LYS A 32 12.98 -0.65 -1.66
N ILE A 33 12.25 -0.07 -2.60
CA ILE A 33 10.79 0.06 -2.53
C ILE A 33 10.11 -1.19 -3.12
N ASN A 34 9.01 -1.61 -2.50
CA ASN A 34 8.17 -2.69 -2.98
C ASN A 34 6.69 -2.35 -2.78
N VAL A 35 5.85 -2.81 -3.72
CA VAL A 35 4.40 -2.60 -3.71
C VAL A 35 3.66 -3.92 -3.75
N MET A 36 2.59 -4.08 -2.97
CA MET A 36 1.78 -5.30 -2.92
C MET A 36 0.29 -4.98 -2.97
N ALA A 37 -0.48 -5.77 -3.71
CA ALA A 37 -1.94 -5.71 -3.63
C ALA A 37 -2.42 -6.18 -2.24
N LEU A 38 -3.24 -5.36 -1.58
CA LEU A 38 -3.75 -5.59 -0.24
C LEU A 38 -5.26 -5.35 -0.19
N LEU A 39 -6.02 -6.43 0.01
CA LEU A 39 -7.46 -6.35 0.27
C LEU A 39 -7.78 -6.41 1.77
N TRP A 40 -7.03 -7.21 2.54
CA TRP A 40 -7.31 -7.44 3.97
C TRP A 40 -6.83 -6.28 4.83
N LYS A 41 -7.66 -5.25 4.88
CA LYS A 41 -7.45 -4.03 5.65
C LYS A 41 -8.76 -3.55 6.26
N THR A 42 -8.68 -2.91 7.42
CA THR A 42 -9.83 -2.31 8.11
C THR A 42 -9.48 -0.91 8.61
N ILE A 43 -10.48 -0.04 8.66
CA ILE A 43 -10.42 1.23 9.40
C ILE A 43 -11.20 1.06 10.69
N GLY A 44 -10.61 1.48 11.80
CA GLY A 44 -11.24 1.43 13.11
C GLY A 44 -10.70 2.49 14.05
N GLN A 45 -10.87 2.24 15.35
CA GLN A 45 -10.32 3.07 16.40
C GLN A 45 -9.64 2.18 17.43
N LEU A 46 -8.41 2.52 17.79
CA LEU A 46 -7.71 1.98 18.94
C LEU A 46 -7.44 3.17 19.86
N TRP A 47 -7.86 3.09 21.13
CA TRP A 47 -7.64 4.14 22.12
C TRP A 47 -8.18 5.52 21.70
N MET A 48 -9.36 5.55 21.05
CA MET A 48 -9.95 6.76 20.46
C MET A 48 -9.11 7.42 19.35
N ILE A 49 -8.11 6.72 18.81
CA ILE A 49 -7.28 7.18 17.70
C ILE A 49 -7.69 6.40 16.44
N PRO A 50 -8.04 7.09 15.33
CA PRO A 50 -8.29 6.43 14.04
C PRO A 50 -7.09 5.57 13.64
N THR A 51 -7.34 4.30 13.36
CA THR A 51 -6.28 3.32 13.03
C THR A 51 -6.67 2.54 11.79
N ILE A 52 -5.67 2.29 10.94
CA ILE A 52 -5.77 1.33 9.85
C ILE A 52 -5.04 0.06 10.28
N THR A 53 -5.74 -1.07 10.23
CA THR A 53 -5.14 -2.39 10.47
C THR A 53 -5.02 -3.13 9.16
N VAL A 54 -3.85 -3.68 8.88
CA VAL A 54 -3.57 -4.47 7.67
C VAL A 54 -3.14 -5.89 8.06
N ALA A 55 -3.63 -6.89 7.33
CA ALA A 55 -3.21 -8.28 7.50
C ALA A 55 -2.34 -8.71 6.33
N ILE A 56 -1.10 -9.12 6.62
CA ILE A 56 -0.11 -9.48 5.62
C ILE A 56 0.40 -10.88 5.95
N ALA A 57 0.30 -11.80 4.97
CA ALA A 57 0.79 -13.16 5.15
C ALA A 57 2.33 -13.17 5.32
N PRO A 58 2.90 -13.95 6.25
CA PRO A 58 4.34 -14.00 6.50
C PRO A 58 5.21 -14.35 5.29
N SER A 59 4.64 -15.07 4.31
CA SER A 59 5.34 -15.42 3.06
C SER A 59 5.54 -14.24 2.11
N ARG A 60 4.81 -13.14 2.28
CA ARG A 60 4.90 -11.97 1.41
C ARG A 60 6.17 -11.19 1.71
N TYR A 61 6.86 -10.75 0.67
CA TYR A 61 8.07 -9.93 0.82
C TYR A 61 7.83 -8.68 1.65
N THR A 62 6.67 -8.04 1.49
CA THR A 62 6.23 -6.90 2.32
C THR A 62 6.26 -7.19 3.83
N PHE A 63 5.93 -8.40 4.27
CA PHE A 63 6.00 -8.75 5.70
C PHE A 63 7.44 -8.69 6.21
N GLU A 64 8.39 -9.22 5.43
CA GLU A 64 9.81 -9.14 5.75
C GLU A 64 10.31 -7.70 5.80
N LEU A 65 9.91 -6.87 4.82
CA LEU A 65 10.28 -5.46 4.78
C LEU A 65 9.78 -4.69 6.02
N LEU A 66 8.53 -4.93 6.44
CA LEU A 66 7.95 -4.23 7.59
C LEU A 66 8.46 -4.74 8.94
N THR A 67 8.91 -6.00 9.02
CA THR A 67 9.38 -6.59 10.28
C THR A 67 10.89 -6.50 10.47
N LYS A 68 11.67 -6.40 9.39
CA LYS A 68 13.15 -6.35 9.42
C LYS A 68 13.74 -5.09 8.80
N GLY A 69 12.97 -4.34 8.02
CA GLY A 69 13.37 -3.11 7.35
C GLY A 69 12.69 -1.89 7.97
N VAL A 70 12.10 -1.03 7.14
CA VAL A 70 11.41 0.19 7.59
C VAL A 70 9.99 -0.17 8.06
N PRO A 71 9.62 0.10 9.32
CA PRO A 71 8.31 -0.27 9.88
C PRO A 71 7.22 0.75 9.50
N GLU A 72 7.24 1.23 8.26
CA GLU A 72 6.34 2.25 7.72
C GLU A 72 5.81 1.80 6.36
N PHE A 73 4.58 2.22 6.05
CA PHE A 73 3.96 1.95 4.76
C PHE A 73 2.96 3.02 4.39
N THR A 74 2.62 3.06 3.11
CA THR A 74 1.45 3.81 2.61
C THR A 74 0.45 2.87 1.97
N LEU A 75 -0.83 3.28 1.96
CA LEU A 75 -1.90 2.59 1.25
C LEU A 75 -2.46 3.50 0.18
N ASN A 76 -2.54 2.98 -1.04
CA ASN A 76 -2.95 3.73 -2.21
C ASN A 76 -4.09 2.97 -2.89
N ILE A 77 -5.29 3.54 -2.90
CA ILE A 77 -6.40 2.97 -3.67
C ILE A 77 -6.19 3.33 -5.15
N PRO A 78 -6.05 2.34 -6.06
CA PRO A 78 -5.85 2.61 -7.47
C PRO A 78 -7.03 3.38 -8.07
N SER A 79 -6.72 4.31 -8.96
CA SER A 79 -7.72 4.93 -9.84
C SER A 79 -8.05 3.99 -11.00
N PRO A 80 -9.10 4.27 -11.80
CA PRO A 80 -9.35 3.52 -13.03
C PRO A 80 -8.13 3.45 -13.97
N LYS A 81 -7.28 4.49 -13.98
CA LYS A 81 -6.05 4.52 -14.81
C LYS A 81 -4.96 3.60 -14.29
N THR A 82 -4.94 3.30 -13.00
CA THR A 82 -3.91 2.50 -12.34
C THR A 82 -4.45 1.16 -11.82
N ALA A 83 -5.70 0.82 -12.10
CA ALA A 83 -6.36 -0.40 -11.64
C ALA A 83 -5.63 -1.68 -12.10
N SER A 84 -5.04 -1.66 -13.31
CA SER A 84 -4.25 -2.77 -13.84
C SER A 84 -3.02 -3.11 -13.00
N SER A 85 -2.51 -2.17 -12.20
CA SER A 85 -1.37 -2.41 -11.31
C SER A 85 -1.61 -3.53 -10.32
N ILE A 86 -2.84 -3.69 -9.80
CA ILE A 86 -3.19 -4.73 -8.81
C ILE A 86 -2.84 -6.13 -9.30
N SER A 87 -3.05 -6.41 -10.60
CA SER A 87 -2.70 -7.71 -11.17
C SER A 87 -1.19 -7.99 -11.04
N VAL A 88 -0.36 -7.00 -11.34
CA VAL A 88 1.11 -7.11 -11.22
C VAL A 88 1.53 -7.19 -9.74
N THR A 89 1.02 -6.27 -8.91
CA THR A 89 1.45 -6.13 -7.52
C THR A 89 0.97 -7.29 -6.63
N GLY A 90 -0.11 -7.98 -7.02
CA GLY A 90 -0.65 -9.16 -6.34
C GLY A 90 -0.09 -10.50 -6.80
N SER A 91 0.24 -10.65 -8.09
CA SER A 91 0.69 -11.91 -8.68
C SER A 91 2.21 -12.12 -8.64
N LEU A 92 3.00 -11.04 -8.59
CA LEU A 92 4.47 -11.13 -8.58
C LEU A 92 5.05 -10.83 -7.19
N SER A 93 6.22 -11.42 -6.92
CA SER A 93 7.01 -11.12 -5.71
C SER A 93 7.97 -9.96 -5.97
N GLY A 94 8.09 -9.04 -5.01
CA GLY A 94 9.05 -7.94 -5.08
C GLY A 94 10.49 -8.34 -4.74
N ARG A 95 10.72 -9.60 -4.35
CA ARG A 95 12.08 -10.12 -4.13
C ARG A 95 12.90 -10.02 -5.40
N ASP A 96 12.31 -10.49 -6.50
CA ASP A 96 12.99 -10.73 -7.77
C ASP A 96 12.43 -9.85 -8.91
N THR A 97 11.53 -8.91 -8.60
CA THR A 97 10.88 -8.07 -9.62
C THR A 97 10.71 -6.65 -9.10
N ASP A 98 11.13 -5.66 -9.90
CA ASP A 98 10.71 -4.28 -9.69
C ASP A 98 9.24 -4.13 -10.10
N LYS A 99 8.36 -4.22 -9.10
CA LYS A 99 6.92 -4.14 -9.33
C LYS A 99 6.42 -2.72 -9.54
N VAL A 100 7.20 -1.71 -9.18
CA VAL A 100 6.85 -0.31 -9.44
C VAL A 100 6.98 -0.05 -10.94
N GLU A 101 8.15 -0.36 -11.49
CA GLU A 101 8.41 -0.25 -12.93
C GLU A 101 7.46 -1.14 -13.73
N ARG A 102 7.34 -2.42 -13.35
CA ARG A 102 6.54 -3.39 -14.10
C ARG A 102 5.04 -3.05 -14.13
N ALA A 103 4.53 -2.42 -13.07
CA ALA A 103 3.15 -1.98 -12.99
C ALA A 103 2.91 -0.59 -13.61
N GLY A 104 3.96 0.09 -14.10
CA GLY A 104 3.88 1.45 -14.63
C GLY A 104 3.47 2.47 -13.59
N LEU A 105 3.92 2.29 -12.34
CA LEU A 105 3.59 3.18 -11.23
C LEU A 105 4.66 4.26 -11.08
N GLU A 106 4.22 5.48 -10.81
CA GLU A 106 5.08 6.59 -10.44
C GLU A 106 5.10 6.73 -8.91
N LEU A 107 6.29 6.90 -8.34
CA LEU A 107 6.47 7.13 -6.92
C LEU A 107 6.45 8.63 -6.62
N ILE A 108 5.72 8.98 -5.56
CA ILE A 108 5.66 10.34 -5.04
C ILE A 108 6.05 10.31 -3.57
N GLU A 109 6.72 11.37 -3.11
CA GLU A 109 7.09 11.51 -1.70
C GLU A 109 5.83 11.53 -0.81
N GLY A 110 5.87 10.78 0.29
CA GLY A 110 4.79 10.63 1.27
C GLY A 110 4.41 11.95 1.90
#